data_AF-A0A7S2BB29-F1
#
_entry.id   AF-A0A7S2BB29-F1
#
_cell.length_a   1.000
_cell.length_b   1.000
_cell.length_c   1.000
_cell.angle_alpha   90.00
_cell.angle_beta   90.00
_cell.angle_gamma   90.00
#
_symmetry.space_group_name_H-M   'P 1'
#
loop_
_entity.id
_entity.type
_entity.pdbx_description
1 polymer ?
#
loop_
_entity_poly.entity_id
_entity_poly.type
_entity_poly.pdbx_seq_one_letter_code
_entity_poly.pdbx_strand_id
1 'polypeptide(L)'
;DVLRVMAQTFTEEPLEVKIQILNLAVKLGVARPGSEITPLTNLVLELSRYDLDYDLRDRSRFATALMGLTSEDGAVDNAALQSLRQKASGVMLGVKMPPLTLLGDVAVEGLNDLTIGSLSSMMH
;
A
#
# COMPACT_ATOMS: atom_id res chain seq x y z
N ASP A 1 14.63 10.85 -0.10
CA ASP A 1 15.39 10.64 -1.36
C ASP A 1 14.95 9.44 -2.20
N VAL A 2 14.91 8.20 -1.70
CA VAL A 2 14.54 7.02 -2.52
C VAL A 2 13.21 7.18 -3.28
N LEU A 3 12.13 7.56 -2.57
CA LEU A 3 10.82 7.75 -3.19
C LEU A 3 10.82 8.86 -4.27
N ARG A 4 11.65 9.90 -4.09
CA ARG A 4 11.79 10.98 -5.07
C ARG A 4 12.39 10.47 -6.38
N VAL A 5 13.43 9.63 -6.31
CA VAL A 5 14.05 9.02 -7.49
C VAL A 5 13.07 8.07 -8.18
N MET A 6 12.39 7.22 -7.41
CA MET A 6 11.38 6.29 -7.93
C MET A 6 10.20 7.02 -8.61
N ALA A 7 9.77 8.16 -8.08
CA ALA A 7 8.71 8.96 -8.69
C ALA A 7 9.13 9.59 -10.03
N GLN A 8 10.43 9.88 -10.23
CA GLN A 8 10.94 10.44 -11.48
C GLN A 8 10.95 9.43 -12.62
N THR A 9 11.32 8.18 -12.34
CA THR A 9 11.37 7.11 -13.36
C THR A 9 10.07 6.33 -13.47
N PHE A 10 9.08 6.61 -12.63
CA PHE A 10 7.85 5.82 -12.45
C PHE A 10 7.19 5.39 -13.77
N THR A 11 7.05 6.29 -14.74
CA THR A 11 6.35 6.01 -16.00
C THR A 11 7.08 5.00 -16.89
N GLU A 12 8.41 4.91 -16.76
CA GLU A 12 9.30 4.04 -17.53
C GLU A 12 9.45 2.65 -16.90
N GLU A 13 9.09 2.50 -15.62
CA GLU A 13 9.20 1.25 -14.88
C GLU A 13 8.20 0.18 -15.38
N PRO A 14 8.55 -1.11 -15.27
CA PRO A 14 7.59 -2.19 -15.50
C PRO A 14 6.48 -2.20 -14.46
N LEU A 15 5.33 -2.77 -14.81
CA LEU A 15 4.11 -2.78 -13.99
C LEU A 15 4.34 -3.26 -12.55
N GLU A 16 5.09 -4.35 -12.37
CA GLU A 16 5.38 -4.90 -11.05
C GLU A 16 6.12 -3.90 -10.15
N VAL A 17 7.06 -3.14 -10.72
CA VAL A 17 7.83 -2.12 -10.00
C VAL A 17 6.95 -0.91 -9.70
N LYS A 18 6.09 -0.48 -10.63
CA LYS A 18 5.11 0.59 -10.38
C LYS A 18 4.20 0.27 -9.19
N ILE A 19 3.71 -0.97 -9.11
CA ILE A 19 2.91 -1.46 -7.98
C ILE A 19 3.71 -1.39 -6.67
N GLN A 20 4.99 -1.76 -6.68
CA GLN A 20 5.85 -1.68 -5.50
C GLN A 20 6.10 -0.23 -5.07
N ILE A 21 6.33 0.68 -6.02
CA ILE A 21 6.51 2.12 -5.77
C ILE A 21 5.23 2.71 -5.15
N LEU A 22 4.06 2.37 -5.71
CA LEU A 22 2.77 2.78 -5.16
C LEU A 22 2.59 2.29 -3.71
N ASN A 23 2.85 1.01 -3.45
CA ASN A 23 2.75 0.44 -2.11
C ASN A 23 3.73 1.12 -1.12
N LEU A 24 4.97 1.38 -1.54
CA LEU A 24 5.96 2.07 -0.73
C LEU A 24 5.51 3.50 -0.41
N ALA A 25 5.04 4.24 -1.41
CA ALA A 25 4.55 5.61 -1.25
C ALA A 25 3.43 5.68 -0.22
N VAL A 26 2.42 4.83 -0.35
CA VAL A 26 1.27 4.78 0.56
C VAL A 26 1.69 4.40 1.98
N LYS A 27 2.55 3.39 2.14
CA LYS A 27 3.06 2.99 3.47
C LYS A 27 3.81 4.13 4.15
N LEU A 28 4.66 4.85 3.42
CA LEU A 28 5.39 5.99 3.97
C LEU A 28 4.47 7.16 4.29
N GLY A 29 3.47 7.44 3.44
CA GLY A 29 2.47 8.48 3.66
C GLY A 29 1.62 8.23 4.90
N VAL A 30 1.23 6.98 5.16
CA VAL A 30 0.52 6.57 6.38
C VAL A 30 1.44 6.59 7.60
N ALA A 31 2.70 6.15 7.48
CA ALA A 31 3.64 6.09 8.60
C ALA A 31 4.13 7.47 9.06
N ARG A 32 4.22 8.45 8.15
CA ARG A 32 4.75 9.80 8.41
C ARG A 32 3.87 10.89 7.80
N PRO A 33 2.62 11.06 8.29
CA PRO A 33 1.70 12.05 7.75
C PRO A 33 2.23 13.48 7.95
N GLY A 34 2.02 14.36 6.98
CA GLY A 34 2.40 15.78 7.07
C GLY A 34 3.91 16.06 6.90
N SER A 35 4.69 15.06 6.50
CA SER A 35 6.12 15.20 6.21
C SER A 35 6.36 15.55 4.74
N GLU A 36 7.62 15.80 4.39
CA GLU A 36 8.12 15.95 3.00
C GLU A 36 7.73 14.78 2.06
N ILE A 37 7.33 13.63 2.61
CA ILE A 37 6.88 12.46 1.86
C ILE A 37 5.44 12.60 1.34
N THR A 38 4.60 13.42 1.98
CA THR A 38 3.20 13.62 1.56
C THR A 38 3.08 14.10 0.11
N PRO A 39 3.77 15.16 -0.36
CA PRO A 39 3.69 15.59 -1.75
C PRO A 39 4.22 14.53 -2.73
N LEU A 40 5.25 13.76 -2.36
CA LEU A 40 5.75 12.66 -3.18
C LEU A 40 4.75 11.51 -3.28
N THR A 41 4.03 11.23 -2.19
CA THR A 41 2.98 10.21 -2.16
C THR A 41 1.82 10.62 -3.08
N ASN A 42 1.40 11.88 -3.01
CA ASN A 42 0.35 12.41 -3.88
C ASN A 42 0.76 12.36 -5.36
N LEU A 43 2.01 12.71 -5.68
CA LEU A 43 2.54 12.60 -7.04
C LEU A 43 2.46 11.16 -7.57
N VAL A 44 2.90 10.17 -6.78
CA VAL A 44 2.83 8.75 -7.19
C VAL A 44 1.39 8.29 -7.38
N LEU A 45 0.46 8.73 -6.53
CA LEU A 45 -0.98 8.44 -6.67
C LEU A 45 -1.56 9.05 -7.95
N GLU A 46 -1.20 10.29 -8.27
CA GLU A 46 -1.63 10.97 -9.50
C GLU A 46 -1.08 10.26 -10.75
N LEU A 47 0.21 9.92 -10.77
CA LEU A 47 0.80 9.17 -11.89
C LEU A 47 0.11 7.81 -12.08
N SER A 48 -0.13 7.08 -10.98
CA SER A 48 -0.80 5.78 -11.00
C SER A 48 -2.27 5.86 -11.39
N ARG A 49 -2.95 6.99 -11.15
CA ARG A 49 -4.36 7.21 -11.53
C ARG A 49 -4.56 7.22 -13.05
N TYR A 50 -3.54 7.64 -13.80
CA TYR A 50 -3.61 7.79 -15.25
C TYR A 50 -2.78 6.74 -16.03
N ASP A 51 -2.10 5.82 -15.35
CA ASP A 51 -1.28 4.77 -15.98
C ASP A 51 -2.08 3.89 -16.95
N LEU A 52 -1.49 3.28 -17.97
CA LEU A 52 -2.22 2.48 -18.96
C LEU A 52 -2.84 1.20 -18.37
N ASP A 53 -2.25 0.66 -17.30
CA ASP A 53 -2.72 -0.57 -16.67
C ASP A 53 -3.95 -0.34 -15.77
N TYR A 54 -4.98 -1.18 -15.94
CA TYR A 54 -6.22 -1.05 -15.19
C TYR A 54 -6.10 -1.50 -13.72
N ASP A 55 -5.33 -2.55 -13.42
CA ASP A 55 -5.14 -3.04 -12.05
C ASP A 55 -4.39 -1.98 -11.21
N LEU A 56 -3.36 -1.36 -11.78
CA LEU A 56 -2.63 -0.27 -11.13
C LEU A 56 -3.54 0.94 -10.85
N ARG A 57 -4.40 1.31 -11.80
CA ARG A 57 -5.39 2.39 -11.60
C ARG A 57 -6.38 2.08 -10.48
N ASP A 58 -6.87 0.86 -10.39
CA ASP A 58 -7.84 0.49 -9.36
C ASP A 58 -7.18 0.42 -7.97
N ARG A 59 -5.95 -0.08 -7.89
CA ARG A 59 -5.14 0.00 -6.67
C ARG A 59 -4.87 1.43 -6.24
N SER A 60 -4.58 2.33 -7.17
CA SER A 60 -4.33 3.74 -6.84
C SER A 60 -5.60 4.44 -6.35
N ARG A 61 -6.77 4.12 -6.89
CA ARG A 61 -8.08 4.58 -6.37
C ARG A 61 -8.31 4.11 -4.95
N PHE A 62 -8.10 2.82 -4.67
CA PHE A 62 -8.22 2.27 -3.32
C PHE A 62 -7.25 2.95 -2.35
N ALA A 63 -5.99 3.13 -2.74
CA ALA A 63 -5.00 3.84 -1.94
C ALA A 63 -5.38 5.31 -1.69
N THR A 64 -5.95 5.99 -2.68
CA THR A 64 -6.42 7.38 -2.57
C THR A 64 -7.56 7.48 -1.55
N ALA A 65 -8.50 6.54 -1.59
CA ALA A 65 -9.60 6.44 -0.61
C ALA A 65 -9.08 6.14 0.80
N LEU A 66 -8.12 5.23 0.92
CA LEU A 66 -7.47 4.90 2.18
C LEU A 66 -6.79 6.11 2.83
N MET A 67 -6.15 6.94 2.01
CA MET A 67 -5.49 8.17 2.45
C MET A 67 -6.48 9.32 2.73
N GLY A 68 -7.77 9.16 2.39
CA GLY A 68 -8.78 10.20 2.51
C GLY A 68 -8.58 11.35 1.52
N LEU A 69 -8.00 11.07 0.36
CA LEU A 69 -7.73 12.04 -0.71
C LEU A 69 -8.76 11.95 -1.86
N THR A 70 -9.85 11.22 -1.64
CA THR A 70 -10.94 11.12 -2.61
C THR A 70 -11.69 12.44 -2.75
N SER A 71 -11.89 12.90 -3.98
CA SER A 71 -12.76 14.02 -4.29
C SER A 71 -14.22 13.67 -3.96
N GLU A 72 -14.96 14.58 -3.35
CA GLU A 72 -16.35 14.37 -2.87
C GLU A 72 -17.42 14.41 -3.99
N ASP A 73 -17.04 14.21 -5.25
CA ASP A 73 -17.91 14.41 -6.43
C ASP A 73 -18.97 13.30 -6.63
N GLY A 74 -19.45 12.64 -5.58
CA GLY A 74 -20.49 11.62 -5.70
C GLY A 74 -21.17 11.21 -4.40
N ALA A 75 -22.11 10.25 -4.51
CA ALA A 75 -22.78 9.60 -3.38
C ALA A 75 -21.82 8.64 -2.64
N VAL A 76 -20.68 9.14 -2.21
CA VAL A 76 -19.67 8.37 -1.49
C VAL A 76 -20.06 8.38 -0.02
N ASP A 77 -20.14 7.20 0.59
CA ASP A 77 -20.42 7.07 2.01
C ASP A 77 -19.21 7.60 2.82
N ASN A 78 -19.31 8.87 3.23
CA ASN A 78 -18.28 9.55 4.00
C ASN A 78 -17.97 8.85 5.33
N ALA A 79 -18.94 8.16 5.94
CA ALA A 79 -18.71 7.39 7.16
C ALA A 79 -17.86 6.14 6.89
N ALA A 80 -18.07 5.49 5.75
CA ALA A 80 -17.25 4.36 5.31
C ALA A 80 -15.81 4.80 5.00
N LEU A 81 -15.62 5.94 4.32
CA LEU A 81 -14.28 6.51 4.05
C LEU A 81 -13.54 6.87 5.35
N GLN A 82 -14.23 7.46 6.32
CA GLN A 82 -13.64 7.81 7.61
C GLN A 82 -13.23 6.55 8.38
N SER A 83 -14.06 5.51 8.37
CA SER A 83 -13.76 4.21 8.96
C SER A 83 -12.56 3.52 8.29
N LEU A 84 -12.44 3.65 6.96
CA LEU A 84 -11.32 3.12 6.20
C LEU A 84 -10.01 3.83 6.56
N ARG A 85 -10.02 5.16 6.65
CA ARG A 85 -8.86 5.96 7.04
C ARG A 85 -8.36 5.61 8.44
N GLN A 86 -9.26 5.38 9.39
CA GLN A 86 -8.89 4.94 10.75
C GLN A 86 -8.17 3.58 10.75
N LYS A 87 -8.49 2.70 9.81
CA LYS A 87 -7.89 1.37 9.66
C LYS A 87 -6.66 1.34 8.74
N ALA A 88 -6.30 2.47 8.13
CA ALA A 88 -5.22 2.53 7.14
C ALA A 88 -3.87 2.02 7.66
N SER A 89 -3.51 2.38 8.89
CA SER A 89 -2.27 1.90 9.52
C SER A 89 -2.28 0.38 9.71
N GLY A 90 -3.39 -0.19 10.17
CA GLY A 90 -3.53 -1.63 10.34
C GLY A 90 -3.50 -2.40 9.01
N VAL A 91 -4.07 -1.85 7.95
CA VAL A 91 -4.09 -2.49 6.63
C VAL A 91 -2.73 -2.42 5.94
N MET A 92 -2.04 -1.28 6.00
CA MET A 92 -0.81 -1.05 5.22
C MET A 92 0.47 -1.38 5.98
N LEU A 93 0.48 -1.22 7.31
CA LEU A 93 1.65 -1.46 8.15
C LEU A 93 1.50 -2.70 9.04
N GLY A 94 0.31 -3.31 9.06
CA GLY A 94 0.05 -4.50 9.86
C GLY A 94 0.93 -5.68 9.43
N VAL A 95 1.38 -6.45 10.43
CA VAL A 95 2.03 -7.74 10.18
C VAL A 95 0.99 -8.67 9.56
N LYS A 96 1.34 -9.30 8.44
CA LYS A 96 0.46 -10.29 7.80
C LYS A 96 0.27 -11.46 8.76
N MET A 97 -0.92 -11.58 9.31
CA MET A 97 -1.28 -12.67 10.20
C MET A 97 -1.21 -14.02 9.45
N PRO A 98 -0.93 -15.12 10.15
CA PRO A 98 -1.00 -16.46 9.56
C PRO A 98 -2.35 -16.69 8.88
N PRO A 99 -2.39 -17.45 7.77
CA PRO A 99 -3.64 -17.79 7.13
C PRO A 99 -4.52 -18.57 8.09
N LEU A 100 -5.79 -18.17 8.21
CA LEU A 100 -6.78 -18.95 8.94
C LEU A 100 -7.02 -20.25 8.16
N THR A 101 -6.64 -21.38 8.76
CA THR A 101 -6.89 -22.69 8.16
C THR A 101 -8.22 -23.22 8.66
N LEU A 102 -8.91 -24.01 7.82
CA LEU A 102 -10.15 -24.71 8.21
C LEU A 102 -9.95 -25.66 9.40
N LEU A 103 -8.70 -25.97 9.76
CA LEU A 103 -8.28 -26.85 10.85
C LEU A 103 -7.96 -26.11 12.15
N GLY A 104 -8.15 -24.79 12.21
CA GLY A 104 -7.94 -23.96 13.41
C GLY A 104 -6.73 -23.02 13.31
N ASP A 105 -6.43 -22.38 14.44
CA ASP A 105 -5.33 -21.42 14.58
C ASP A 105 -3.98 -22.13 14.51
N VAL A 106 -3.11 -21.68 13.61
CA VAL A 106 -1.72 -22.15 13.53
C VAL A 106 -0.94 -21.47 14.64
N ALA A 107 -0.28 -22.24 15.51
CA ALA A 107 0.51 -21.73 16.63
C ALA A 107 1.55 -20.72 16.14
N VAL A 108 1.57 -19.54 16.79
CA VAL A 108 2.47 -18.41 16.48
C VAL A 108 3.86 -18.60 17.12
N GLU A 109 4.02 -19.63 17.96
CA GLU A 109 5.26 -20.02 18.62
C GLU A 109 6.24 -20.63 17.62
N GLY A 110 7.02 -19.79 16.95
CA GLY A 110 8.06 -20.22 16.01
C GLY A 110 8.26 -19.32 14.80
N LEU A 111 7.49 -18.24 14.67
CA LEU A 111 7.74 -17.21 13.66
C LEU A 111 9.07 -16.52 13.96
N ASN A 112 10.08 -16.73 13.11
CA ASN A 112 11.29 -15.92 13.11
C ASN A 112 10.89 -14.45 12.91
N ASP A 113 11.39 -13.58 13.79
CA ASP A 113 11.13 -12.12 13.84
C ASP A 113 11.57 -11.38 12.55
N LEU A 114 12.21 -12.09 11.61
CA LEU A 114 12.66 -11.59 10.32
C LEU A 114 12.11 -12.49 9.21
N THR A 115 11.01 -12.06 8.59
CA THR A 115 10.43 -12.68 7.40
C THR A 115 11.18 -12.24 6.14
N ILE A 116 12.29 -12.91 5.81
CA ILE A 116 13.03 -12.67 4.57
C ILE A 116 12.45 -13.56 3.46
N GLY A 117 11.34 -13.11 2.87
CA GLY A 117 10.84 -13.54 1.56
C GLY A 117 10.62 -15.04 1.31
N SER A 118 10.34 -15.38 0.05
CA SER A 118 10.03 -16.73 -0.42
C SER A 118 11.22 -17.70 -0.45
N LEU A 119 12.46 -17.22 -0.27
CA LEU A 119 13.68 -18.05 -0.29
C LEU A 119 13.91 -18.84 1.02
N SER A 120 13.31 -18.41 2.13
CA SER A 120 13.52 -19.04 3.44
C SER A 120 12.93 -20.46 3.53
N SER A 121 12.00 -20.82 2.64
CA SER A 121 11.37 -22.15 2.58
C SER A 121 12.28 -23.25 1.99
N MET A 122 13.42 -22.90 1.38
CA MET A 122 14.29 -23.86 0.69
C MET A 122 15.49 -24.29 1.52
N MET A 123 15.67 -23.72 2.71
CA MET A 123 16.70 -24.12 3.67
C MET A 123 16.08 -24.94 4.80
N HIS A 124 15.68 -26.18 4.49
CA HIS A 124 15.54 -27.24 5.49
C HIS A 124 15.73 -28.62 4.86
#